data_AF-A0A5D4HAC4-F1
#
_entry.id   AF-A0A5D4HAC4-F1
#
_cell.length_a   1.000
_cell.length_b   1.000
_cell.length_c   1.000
_cell.angle_alpha   90.00
_cell.angle_beta   90.00
_cell.angle_gamma   90.00
#
_symmetry.space_group_name_H-M   'P 1'
#
loop_
_entity.id
_entity.type
_entity.pdbx_description
1 polymer ?
#
loop_
_entity_poly.entity_id
_entity_poly.type
_entity_poly.pdbx_seq_one_letter_code
_entity_poly.pdbx_strand_id
1 'polypeptide(L)'
;MMETIKGNWVGCGTVFYHEKTGAVGASIEDVIDYANLEIDLKGLAAYLDYGYAVFGHTPVKYVKFLLPNETLRVVNGKIQVAEQEDRIVDELGKQTKEGDVLGLMEERVNTWASSFQEDILIPTSGGFDSRLLNVLLKDRKRIHAYTYGTSYNQNLSREVVYAKALSERLGTHWQRIDLGKFNTYMPEWYARYGVSIAASGTYHMEFFDQIANIEKHKKLHLLSGIIGDAWAGAVAIPEIKTLELYRKLGHTHGMSADATQAMDVGYKDELVAPLFEKQKEFLELPAYRILATMRTKMMMLQFLITLPAHYGFEAYSPFLDQDIAIAMLNLAPERRANRQWQRDFFKKHNLLFEEEKHQYTYQNSLNYYALLNHPLEPLNVSVLREVIRPAYLEWINSTLGRINWKERVFQTLIHTPKVKEGLKLLGFKNKLMQAYFAYITIKPIEMMLLKRNML
;
A
#
# COMPACT_ATOMS: atom_id res chain seq x y z
N MET A 1 9.19 21.66 -27.70
CA MET A 1 9.20 22.04 -26.26
C MET A 1 9.57 20.78 -25.50
N MET A 2 10.66 20.77 -24.73
CA MET A 2 11.02 19.61 -23.91
C MET A 2 10.17 19.62 -22.65
N GLU A 3 9.27 18.65 -22.51
CA GLU A 3 8.46 18.51 -21.32
C GLU A 3 9.35 18.09 -20.15
N THR A 4 9.36 18.90 -19.09
CA THR A 4 10.06 18.55 -17.84
C THR A 4 9.04 17.90 -16.93
N ILE A 5 9.24 16.62 -16.64
CA ILE A 5 8.39 15.87 -15.70
C ILE A 5 8.93 16.09 -14.30
N LYS A 6 8.06 16.41 -13.34
CA LYS A 6 8.43 16.62 -11.94
C LYS A 6 7.94 15.46 -11.09
N GLY A 7 8.79 14.97 -10.19
CA GLY A 7 8.39 13.99 -9.19
C GLY A 7 7.31 14.55 -8.28
N ASN A 8 6.29 13.75 -7.99
CA ASN A 8 5.27 14.10 -6.99
C ASN A 8 5.91 14.26 -5.60
N TRP A 9 5.44 15.24 -4.81
CA TRP A 9 6.05 15.60 -3.52
C TRP A 9 6.13 14.44 -2.50
N VAL A 10 5.18 13.50 -2.55
CA VAL A 10 5.16 12.27 -1.73
C VAL A 10 5.44 11.01 -2.55
N GLY A 11 5.56 11.13 -3.87
CA GLY A 11 5.88 10.04 -4.79
C GLY A 11 4.67 9.28 -5.33
N CYS A 12 3.45 9.84 -5.22
CA CYS A 12 2.23 9.21 -5.75
C CYS A 12 2.12 9.48 -7.25
N GLY A 13 1.83 8.46 -8.06
CA GLY A 13 1.75 8.60 -9.53
C GLY A 13 3.10 8.89 -10.15
N THR A 14 4.15 8.18 -9.73
CA THR A 14 5.50 8.32 -10.31
C THR A 14 5.53 7.84 -11.77
N VAL A 15 6.58 8.25 -12.49
CA VAL A 15 6.87 7.77 -13.85
C VAL A 15 8.10 6.87 -13.83
N PHE A 16 8.07 5.85 -14.69
CA PHE A 16 9.21 4.99 -14.96
C PHE A 16 9.95 5.51 -16.18
N TYR A 17 11.26 5.24 -16.22
CA TYR A 17 12.09 5.59 -17.34
C TYR A 17 13.21 4.57 -17.56
N HIS A 18 13.66 4.46 -18.80
CA HIS A 18 14.78 3.62 -19.19
C HIS A 18 16.00 4.47 -19.56
N GLU A 19 17.09 4.35 -18.80
CA GLU A 19 18.26 5.23 -18.92
C GLU A 19 18.95 5.17 -20.29
N LYS A 20 18.98 4.00 -20.95
CA LYS A 20 19.59 3.83 -22.28
C LYS A 20 18.68 4.18 -23.46
N THR A 21 17.43 3.73 -23.46
CA THR A 21 16.53 3.89 -24.62
C THR A 21 15.83 5.26 -24.64
N GLY A 22 15.79 5.95 -23.49
CA GLY A 22 15.06 7.21 -23.36
C GLY A 22 13.55 7.03 -23.19
N ALA A 23 13.05 5.79 -23.08
CA ALA A 23 11.64 5.52 -22.86
C ALA A 23 11.18 6.07 -21.50
N VAL A 24 9.96 6.59 -21.46
CA VAL A 24 9.30 7.12 -20.25
C VAL A 24 7.83 6.69 -20.29
N GLY A 25 7.30 6.22 -19.17
CA GLY A 25 5.92 5.71 -19.08
C GLY A 25 5.35 5.77 -17.67
N ALA A 26 4.02 5.66 -17.58
CA ALA A 26 3.31 5.61 -16.30
C ALA A 26 3.31 4.19 -15.70
N SER A 27 3.47 3.16 -16.55
CA SER A 27 3.71 1.78 -16.12
C SER A 27 5.16 1.41 -16.33
N ILE A 28 5.69 0.53 -15.46
CA ILE A 28 7.00 -0.07 -15.66
C ILE A 28 7.05 -0.90 -16.96
N GLU A 29 5.93 -1.52 -17.34
CA GLU A 29 5.82 -2.34 -18.55
C GLU A 29 5.95 -1.50 -19.84
N ASP A 30 5.72 -0.19 -19.77
CA ASP A 30 5.86 0.73 -20.91
C ASP A 30 7.33 0.98 -21.28
N VAL A 31 8.25 0.74 -20.34
CA VAL A 31 9.67 1.12 -20.48
C VAL A 31 10.64 -0.05 -20.46
N ILE A 32 10.19 -1.26 -20.10
CA ILE A 32 11.05 -2.46 -20.13
C ILE A 32 11.31 -2.87 -21.59
N ASP A 33 12.58 -2.89 -21.98
CA ASP A 33 13.04 -3.52 -23.22
C ASP A 33 13.24 -5.02 -22.98
N TYR A 34 12.20 -5.82 -23.25
CA TYR A 34 12.25 -7.26 -23.02
C TYR A 34 13.28 -7.99 -23.87
N ALA A 35 13.59 -7.50 -25.09
CA ALA A 35 14.56 -8.14 -25.97
C ALA A 35 15.99 -8.05 -25.41
N ASN A 36 16.27 -7.03 -24.59
CA ASN A 36 17.57 -6.78 -23.99
C ASN A 36 17.50 -6.74 -22.45
N LEU A 37 16.52 -7.42 -21.85
CA LEU A 37 16.27 -7.36 -20.41
C LEU A 37 17.41 -8.00 -19.61
N GLU A 38 18.12 -7.18 -18.85
CA GLU A 38 19.06 -7.59 -17.81
C GLU A 38 18.45 -7.34 -16.42
N ILE A 39 18.78 -8.21 -15.46
CA ILE A 39 18.32 -8.06 -14.07
C ILE A 39 19.28 -7.12 -13.31
N ASP A 40 18.70 -6.15 -12.58
CA ASP A 40 19.42 -5.41 -11.55
C ASP A 40 19.38 -6.22 -10.25
N LEU A 41 20.48 -6.92 -9.94
CA LEU A 41 20.53 -7.78 -8.76
C LEU A 41 20.31 -7.02 -7.43
N LYS A 42 20.75 -5.76 -7.34
CA LYS A 42 20.60 -4.96 -6.12
C LYS A 42 19.19 -4.39 -6.03
N GLY A 43 18.65 -3.91 -7.15
CA GLY A 43 17.24 -3.52 -7.27
C GLY A 43 16.30 -4.68 -6.94
N LEU A 44 16.61 -5.90 -7.41
CA LEU A 44 15.87 -7.12 -7.08
C LEU A 44 16.00 -7.48 -5.60
N ALA A 45 17.21 -7.43 -5.01
CA ALA A 45 17.40 -7.70 -3.58
C ALA A 45 16.57 -6.74 -2.70
N ALA A 46 16.58 -5.45 -3.03
CA ALA A 46 15.75 -4.46 -2.36
C ALA A 46 14.25 -4.75 -2.57
N TYR A 47 13.83 -5.03 -3.80
CA TYR A 47 12.43 -5.38 -4.10
C TYR A 47 11.95 -6.60 -3.29
N LEU A 48 12.76 -7.65 -3.17
CA LEU A 48 12.41 -8.83 -2.37
C LEU A 48 12.21 -8.49 -0.89
N ASP A 49 13.06 -7.62 -0.35
CA ASP A 49 13.05 -7.20 1.05
C ASP A 49 11.93 -6.21 1.41
N TYR A 50 11.48 -5.41 0.44
CA TYR A 50 10.46 -4.38 0.64
C TYR A 50 9.08 -4.82 0.13
N GLY A 51 9.02 -5.70 -0.85
CA GLY A 51 7.80 -6.09 -1.57
C GLY A 51 7.40 -5.11 -2.68
N TYR A 52 8.25 -4.15 -3.02
CA TYR A 52 8.03 -3.14 -4.06
C TYR A 52 9.36 -2.48 -4.45
N ALA A 53 9.39 -1.85 -5.63
CA ALA A 53 10.52 -1.09 -6.13
C ALA A 53 10.77 0.13 -5.23
N VAL A 54 12.02 0.36 -4.85
CA VAL A 54 12.35 1.33 -3.79
C VAL A 54 13.62 2.09 -4.15
N PHE A 55 13.77 3.29 -3.61
CA PHE A 55 14.97 4.13 -3.79
C PHE A 55 15.27 4.56 -5.23
N GLY A 56 14.26 4.53 -6.12
CA GLY A 56 14.43 4.85 -7.54
C GLY A 56 14.89 3.65 -8.38
N HIS A 57 15.06 2.47 -7.76
CA HIS A 57 15.53 1.25 -8.41
C HIS A 57 14.41 0.23 -8.59
N THR A 58 14.48 -0.51 -9.70
CA THR A 58 13.59 -1.64 -10.00
C THR A 58 14.40 -2.93 -10.16
N PRO A 59 13.77 -4.11 -10.22
CA PRO A 59 14.45 -5.35 -10.57
C PRO A 59 15.07 -5.42 -11.98
N VAL A 60 14.76 -4.44 -12.85
CA VAL A 60 15.23 -4.42 -14.25
C VAL A 60 16.33 -3.37 -14.40
N LYS A 61 17.47 -3.78 -14.97
CA LYS A 61 18.62 -2.90 -15.17
C LYS A 61 18.26 -1.74 -16.10
N TYR A 62 18.76 -0.55 -15.78
CA TYR A 62 18.47 0.72 -16.47
C TYR A 62 17.01 1.20 -16.39
N VAL A 63 16.09 0.43 -15.81
CA VAL A 63 14.72 0.87 -15.55
C VAL A 63 14.65 1.41 -14.13
N LYS A 64 14.32 2.70 -14.03
CA LYS A 64 14.23 3.45 -12.78
C LYS A 64 12.88 4.15 -12.70
N PHE A 65 12.59 4.74 -11.54
CA PHE A 65 11.41 5.57 -11.35
C PHE A 65 11.76 6.89 -10.69
N LEU A 66 10.99 7.93 -11.00
CA LEU A 66 11.26 9.29 -10.54
C LEU A 66 10.93 9.45 -9.06
N LEU A 67 11.88 9.92 -8.26
CA LEU A 67 11.67 10.16 -6.84
C LEU A 67 11.05 11.53 -6.57
N PRO A 68 10.49 11.75 -5.36
CA PRO A 68 10.16 13.09 -4.90
C PRO A 68 11.36 14.04 -5.03
N ASN A 69 11.08 15.28 -5.40
CA ASN A 69 12.09 16.34 -5.61
C ASN A 69 13.07 16.07 -6.77
N GLU A 70 12.80 15.09 -7.63
CA GLU A 70 13.53 14.94 -8.88
C GLU A 70 12.75 15.54 -10.05
N THR A 71 13.49 15.92 -11.09
CA THR A 71 12.94 16.30 -12.39
C THR A 71 13.57 15.47 -13.48
N LEU A 72 12.77 15.09 -14.47
CA LEU A 72 13.20 14.31 -15.62
C LEU A 72 13.01 15.11 -16.91
N ARG A 73 14.03 15.06 -17.77
CA ARG A 73 13.99 15.60 -19.13
C ARG A 73 14.52 14.56 -20.11
N VAL A 74 13.91 14.49 -21.29
CA VAL A 74 14.43 13.70 -22.42
C VAL A 74 15.13 14.65 -23.39
N VAL A 75 16.46 14.58 -23.45
CA VAL A 75 17.30 15.46 -24.28
C VAL A 75 18.02 14.60 -25.33
N ASN A 76 17.68 14.80 -26.60
CA ASN A 76 18.25 14.04 -27.72
C ASN A 76 18.16 12.51 -27.51
N GLY A 77 17.00 12.04 -27.02
CA GLY A 77 16.76 10.62 -26.72
C GLY A 77 17.45 10.10 -25.45
N LYS A 78 18.11 10.97 -24.67
CA LYS A 78 18.78 10.59 -23.41
C LYS A 78 18.01 11.12 -22.21
N ILE A 79 17.91 10.30 -21.18
CA ILE A 79 17.34 10.71 -19.88
C ILE A 79 18.33 11.63 -19.16
N GLN A 80 17.83 12.75 -18.65
CA GLN A 80 18.52 13.61 -17.69
C GLN A 80 17.63 13.74 -16.46
N VAL A 81 18.11 13.25 -15.33
CA VAL A 81 17.48 13.44 -14.02
C VAL A 81 18.26 14.47 -13.23
N ALA A 82 17.55 15.45 -12.69
CA ALA A 82 18.13 16.47 -11.82
C ALA A 82 17.36 16.50 -10.50
N GLU A 83 18.11 16.36 -9.41
CA GLU A 83 17.58 16.53 -8.07
C GLU A 83 17.34 18.01 -7.76
N GLN A 84 16.33 18.29 -6.94
CA GLN A 84 15.96 19.61 -6.45
C GLN A 84 16.02 19.62 -4.92
N GLU A 85 16.20 20.82 -4.37
CA GLU A 85 16.14 21.06 -2.92
C GLU A 85 14.76 20.69 -2.34
N ASP A 86 14.76 19.94 -1.23
CA ASP A 86 13.54 19.50 -0.54
C ASP A 86 13.06 20.54 0.48
N ARG A 87 12.40 21.58 -0.02
CA ARG A 87 11.93 22.71 0.81
C ARG A 87 10.82 22.37 1.80
N ILE A 88 10.25 21.17 1.71
CA ILE A 88 9.22 20.72 2.66
C ILE A 88 9.80 20.62 4.07
N VAL A 89 11.09 20.31 4.20
CA VAL A 89 11.76 20.23 5.51
C VAL A 89 11.68 21.56 6.26
N ASP A 90 11.76 22.69 5.56
CA ASP A 90 11.66 24.05 6.13
C ASP A 90 10.25 24.38 6.65
N GLU A 91 9.26 23.58 6.28
CA GLU A 91 7.87 23.73 6.73
C GLU A 91 7.52 22.86 7.94
N LEU A 92 8.35 21.87 8.25
CA LEU A 92 8.14 20.99 9.41
C LEU A 92 8.50 21.70 10.71
N GLY A 93 7.72 21.42 11.77
CA GLY A 93 7.94 22.00 13.10
C GLY A 93 7.29 23.37 13.30
N LYS A 94 6.61 23.91 12.27
CA LYS A 94 5.67 25.02 12.46
C LYS A 94 4.47 24.55 13.28
N GLN A 95 3.68 25.47 13.83
CA GLN A 95 2.50 25.13 14.62
C GLN A 95 1.22 25.38 13.82
N THR A 96 0.34 24.38 13.78
CA THR A 96 -1.00 24.49 13.18
C THR A 96 -2.08 24.14 14.20
N LYS A 97 -3.31 24.63 14.01
CA LYS A 97 -4.47 24.32 14.87
C LYS A 97 -5.36 23.28 14.22
N GLU A 98 -6.02 22.46 15.05
CA GLU A 98 -6.93 21.39 14.60
C GLU A 98 -8.08 21.92 13.72
N GLY A 99 -8.63 23.09 14.07
CA GLY A 99 -9.70 23.72 13.30
C GLY A 99 -9.27 24.13 11.90
N ASP A 100 -8.04 24.59 11.73
CA ASP A 100 -7.49 24.98 10.42
C ASP A 100 -7.30 23.75 9.53
N VAL A 101 -6.78 22.66 10.09
CA VAL A 101 -6.65 21.37 9.39
C VAL A 101 -8.01 20.85 8.93
N LEU A 102 -8.98 20.78 9.85
CA LEU A 102 -10.32 20.27 9.53
C LEU A 102 -11.04 21.16 8.50
N GLY A 103 -10.93 22.49 8.64
CA GLY A 103 -11.50 23.44 7.70
C GLY A 103 -10.91 23.32 6.30
N LEU A 104 -9.58 23.21 6.19
CA LEU A 104 -8.89 23.00 4.92
C LEU A 104 -9.31 21.67 4.27
N MET A 105 -9.35 20.58 5.05
CA MET A 105 -9.82 19.29 4.53
C MET A 105 -11.28 19.34 4.06
N GLU A 106 -12.16 19.95 4.84
CA GLU A 106 -13.58 20.11 4.48
C GLU A 106 -13.73 20.91 3.18
N GLU A 107 -13.01 22.02 3.04
CA GLU A 107 -13.02 22.85 1.84
C GLU A 107 -12.56 22.06 0.61
N ARG A 108 -11.41 21.37 0.69
CA ARG A 108 -10.84 20.64 -0.44
C ARG A 108 -11.74 19.47 -0.87
N VAL A 109 -12.28 18.71 0.09
CA VAL A 109 -13.20 17.60 -0.19
C VAL A 109 -14.47 18.09 -0.86
N ASN A 110 -15.09 19.15 -0.35
CA ASN A 110 -16.36 19.62 -0.90
C ASN A 110 -16.18 20.39 -2.22
N THR A 111 -15.04 21.08 -2.42
CA THR A 111 -14.69 21.70 -3.71
C THR A 111 -14.57 20.62 -4.78
N TRP A 112 -13.80 19.56 -4.51
CA TRP A 112 -13.69 18.41 -5.40
C TRP A 112 -15.06 17.77 -5.67
N ALA A 113 -15.85 17.47 -4.62
CA ALA A 113 -17.16 16.85 -4.78
C ALA A 113 -18.18 17.70 -5.56
N SER A 114 -18.03 19.03 -5.55
CA SER A 114 -18.89 19.96 -6.28
C SER A 114 -18.56 20.08 -7.77
N SER A 115 -17.39 19.59 -8.21
CA SER A 115 -16.95 19.70 -9.61
C SER A 115 -17.57 18.66 -10.54
N PHE A 116 -18.42 17.76 -10.01
CA PHE A 116 -19.10 16.69 -10.74
C PHE A 116 -20.43 16.33 -10.06
N GLN A 117 -21.30 15.59 -10.74
CA GLN A 117 -22.66 15.27 -10.27
C GLN A 117 -22.83 13.80 -9.89
N GLU A 118 -21.93 12.93 -10.34
CA GLU A 118 -21.92 11.49 -10.07
C GLU A 118 -21.79 11.18 -8.56
N ASP A 119 -22.19 9.98 -8.14
CA ASP A 119 -22.08 9.57 -6.74
C ASP A 119 -20.61 9.33 -6.33
N ILE A 120 -20.37 9.37 -5.03
CA ILE A 120 -19.04 9.31 -4.42
C ILE A 120 -18.88 8.00 -3.69
N LEU A 121 -17.96 7.18 -4.18
CA LEU A 121 -17.55 5.94 -3.55
C LEU A 121 -16.57 6.24 -2.40
N ILE A 122 -16.89 5.78 -1.19
CA ILE A 122 -15.94 5.82 -0.07
C ILE A 122 -15.70 4.39 0.43
N PRO A 123 -14.49 3.82 0.23
CA PRO A 123 -14.07 2.61 0.93
C PRO A 123 -14.03 2.88 2.43
N THR A 124 -15.16 2.63 3.08
CA THR A 124 -15.38 3.03 4.46
C THR A 124 -14.89 1.93 5.35
N SER A 125 -13.72 2.15 5.95
CA SER A 125 -13.19 1.31 7.01
C SER A 125 -13.75 1.76 8.38
N GLY A 126 -13.52 0.95 9.39
CA GLY A 126 -13.66 1.34 10.79
C GLY A 126 -12.56 2.28 11.27
N GLY A 127 -11.53 2.56 10.45
CA GLY A 127 -10.51 3.55 10.72
C GLY A 127 -11.03 4.99 10.70
N PHE A 128 -10.24 5.89 11.29
CA PHE A 128 -10.60 7.31 11.42
C PHE A 128 -10.51 8.08 10.09
N ASP A 129 -9.67 7.67 9.15
CA ASP A 129 -9.44 8.44 7.90
C ASP A 129 -10.67 8.42 6.99
N SER A 130 -11.15 7.23 6.62
CA SER A 130 -12.39 7.08 5.87
C SER A 130 -13.61 7.57 6.66
N ARG A 131 -13.61 7.43 8.00
CA ARG A 131 -14.67 7.96 8.87
C ARG A 131 -14.73 9.48 8.79
N LEU A 132 -13.58 10.15 8.81
CA LEU A 132 -13.49 11.60 8.69
C LEU A 132 -14.05 12.06 7.34
N LEU A 133 -13.68 11.39 6.24
CA LEU A 133 -14.16 11.74 4.90
C LEU A 133 -15.68 11.64 4.77
N ASN A 134 -16.30 10.62 5.36
CA ASN A 134 -17.77 10.51 5.42
C ASN A 134 -18.42 11.68 6.18
N VAL A 135 -17.76 12.19 7.23
CA VAL A 135 -18.27 13.29 8.05
C VAL A 135 -18.12 14.63 7.34
N LEU A 136 -16.97 14.87 6.70
CA LEU A 136 -16.62 16.14 6.06
C LEU A 136 -17.39 16.39 4.76
N LEU A 137 -17.82 15.35 4.06
CA LEU A 137 -18.63 15.52 2.85
C LEU A 137 -20.04 16.03 3.22
N LYS A 138 -20.43 17.19 2.67
CA LYS A 138 -21.71 17.83 2.98
C LYS A 138 -22.90 17.08 2.39
N ASP A 139 -22.82 16.68 1.13
CA ASP A 139 -23.88 15.93 0.46
C ASP A 139 -23.73 14.42 0.70
N ARG A 140 -24.19 13.98 1.89
CA ARG A 140 -24.11 12.59 2.31
C ARG A 140 -24.97 11.64 1.47
N LYS A 141 -25.97 12.15 0.75
CA LYS A 141 -26.86 11.32 -0.09
C LYS A 141 -26.13 10.72 -1.28
N ARG A 142 -25.05 11.37 -1.73
CA ARG A 142 -24.16 10.89 -2.79
C ARG A 142 -23.14 9.87 -2.29
N ILE A 143 -23.07 9.58 -0.98
CA ILE A 143 -22.08 8.64 -0.45
C ILE A 143 -22.56 7.20 -0.64
N HIS A 144 -21.77 6.45 -1.39
CA HIS A 144 -21.86 5.01 -1.53
C HIS A 144 -20.68 4.37 -0.79
N ALA A 145 -20.94 3.87 0.42
CA ALA A 145 -19.92 3.30 1.28
C ALA A 145 -19.81 1.79 1.10
N TYR A 146 -18.58 1.29 0.92
CA TYR A 146 -18.32 -0.15 0.85
C TYR A 146 -17.20 -0.55 1.80
N THR A 147 -17.31 -1.75 2.36
CA THR A 147 -16.34 -2.28 3.33
C THR A 147 -16.16 -3.78 3.12
N TYR A 148 -14.95 -4.30 3.34
CA TYR A 148 -14.72 -5.74 3.46
C TYR A 148 -14.20 -6.10 4.86
N GLY A 149 -14.40 -7.36 5.27
CA GLY A 149 -13.87 -7.87 6.54
C GLY A 149 -12.59 -8.67 6.32
N THR A 150 -11.68 -8.64 7.30
CA THR A 150 -10.43 -9.43 7.25
C THR A 150 -10.50 -10.73 8.05
N SER A 151 -11.56 -10.93 8.84
CA SER A 151 -11.76 -12.13 9.67
C SER A 151 -12.47 -13.24 8.91
N TYR A 152 -12.37 -14.47 9.42
CA TYR A 152 -13.09 -15.63 8.86
C TYR A 152 -14.60 -15.39 8.76
N ASN A 153 -15.22 -14.96 9.87
CA ASN A 153 -16.55 -14.36 9.81
C ASN A 153 -16.38 -12.86 9.55
N GLN A 154 -16.40 -12.45 8.28
CA GLN A 154 -16.13 -11.07 7.86
C GLN A 154 -17.13 -10.06 8.44
N ASN A 155 -18.37 -10.47 8.73
CA ASN A 155 -19.38 -9.61 9.38
C ASN A 155 -18.95 -9.13 10.77
N LEU A 156 -18.10 -9.90 11.45
CA LEU A 156 -17.61 -9.56 12.79
C LEU A 156 -16.29 -8.80 12.76
N SER A 157 -15.72 -8.50 11.58
CA SER A 157 -14.53 -7.66 11.50
C SER A 157 -14.84 -6.28 12.07
N ARG A 158 -13.93 -5.74 12.90
CA ARG A 158 -14.05 -4.38 13.45
C ARG A 158 -14.40 -3.36 12.37
N GLU A 159 -13.71 -3.43 11.23
CA GLU A 159 -13.90 -2.53 10.10
C GLU A 159 -15.35 -2.52 9.60
N VAL A 160 -15.96 -3.70 9.45
CA VAL A 160 -17.34 -3.87 8.98
C VAL A 160 -18.34 -3.36 10.03
N VAL A 161 -18.15 -3.70 11.30
CA VAL A 161 -19.04 -3.30 12.40
C VAL A 161 -19.07 -1.78 12.54
N TYR A 162 -17.90 -1.12 12.49
CA TYR A 162 -17.80 0.33 12.61
C TYR A 162 -18.28 1.06 11.36
N ALA A 163 -17.96 0.57 10.15
CA ALA A 163 -18.44 1.18 8.92
C ALA A 163 -19.97 1.13 8.78
N LYS A 164 -20.58 0.01 9.20
CA LYS A 164 -22.04 -0.13 9.27
C LYS A 164 -22.64 0.89 10.25
N ALA A 165 -22.13 0.95 11.48
CA ALA A 165 -22.61 1.89 12.49
C ALA A 165 -22.45 3.36 12.06
N LEU A 166 -21.35 3.69 11.37
CA LEU A 166 -21.13 5.01 10.78
C LEU A 166 -22.22 5.35 9.76
N SER A 167 -22.47 4.43 8.84
CA SER A 167 -23.41 4.66 7.74
C SER A 167 -24.84 4.79 8.24
N GLU A 168 -25.22 4.00 9.25
CA GLU A 168 -26.51 4.14 9.95
C GLU A 168 -26.67 5.51 10.61
N ARG A 169 -25.62 6.04 11.27
CA ARG A 169 -25.67 7.36 11.92
C ARG A 169 -25.66 8.53 10.94
N LEU A 170 -24.96 8.38 9.82
CA LEU A 170 -24.85 9.43 8.81
C LEU A 170 -25.95 9.38 7.75
N GLY A 171 -26.70 8.28 7.67
CA GLY A 171 -27.75 8.06 6.68
C GLY A 171 -27.21 7.84 5.26
N THR A 172 -26.05 7.19 5.13
CA THR A 172 -25.38 6.92 3.84
C THR A 172 -25.71 5.53 3.32
N HIS A 173 -25.58 5.31 2.01
CA HIS A 173 -25.65 3.95 1.45
C HIS A 173 -24.45 3.15 1.97
N TRP A 174 -24.69 1.90 2.39
CA TRP A 174 -23.61 1.00 2.81
C TRP A 174 -23.86 -0.45 2.43
N GLN A 175 -22.81 -1.10 1.93
CA GLN A 175 -22.80 -2.53 1.69
C GLN A 175 -21.42 -3.15 1.99
N ARG A 176 -21.45 -4.35 2.57
CA ARG A 176 -20.25 -5.17 2.76
C ARG A 176 -19.95 -5.98 1.50
N ILE A 177 -18.67 -6.07 1.15
CA ILE A 177 -18.12 -6.92 0.10
C ILE A 177 -17.43 -8.13 0.72
N ASP A 178 -17.76 -9.33 0.24
CA ASP A 178 -17.15 -10.57 0.70
C ASP A 178 -15.92 -10.88 -0.16
N LEU A 179 -14.76 -11.01 0.49
CA LEU A 179 -13.50 -11.34 -0.19
C LEU A 179 -13.05 -12.78 0.07
N GLY A 180 -12.22 -13.32 -0.81
CA GLY A 180 -11.62 -14.64 -0.58
C GLY A 180 -11.12 -15.36 -1.82
N LYS A 181 -11.20 -14.77 -3.00
CA LYS A 181 -10.71 -15.35 -4.25
C LYS A 181 -9.63 -14.50 -4.93
N PHE A 182 -9.20 -13.41 -4.30
CA PHE A 182 -8.26 -12.45 -4.86
C PHE A 182 -6.91 -12.98 -5.38
N ASN A 183 -6.50 -14.21 -5.06
CA ASN A 183 -5.33 -14.83 -5.69
C ASN A 183 -5.50 -15.01 -7.20
N THR A 184 -6.73 -15.06 -7.72
CA THR A 184 -7.01 -15.16 -9.18
C THR A 184 -6.58 -13.92 -9.95
N TYR A 185 -6.44 -12.77 -9.29
CA TYR A 185 -6.15 -11.48 -9.92
C TYR A 185 -4.64 -11.23 -10.10
N MET A 186 -3.76 -12.17 -9.72
CA MET A 186 -2.30 -11.97 -9.87
C MET A 186 -1.83 -11.66 -11.30
N PRO A 187 -2.36 -12.31 -12.37
CA PRO A 187 -1.98 -11.95 -13.74
C PRO A 187 -2.39 -10.52 -14.13
N GLU A 188 -3.60 -10.10 -13.75
CA GLU A 188 -4.11 -8.75 -14.00
C GLU A 188 -3.32 -7.70 -13.19
N TRP A 189 -2.98 -8.03 -11.94
CA TRP A 189 -2.09 -7.22 -11.11
C TRP A 189 -0.72 -7.02 -11.78
N TYR A 190 -0.12 -8.10 -12.28
CA TYR A 190 1.16 -8.03 -12.99
C TYR A 190 1.05 -7.18 -14.26
N ALA A 191 -0.03 -7.31 -15.03
CA ALA A 191 -0.22 -6.47 -16.22
C ALA A 191 -0.23 -4.97 -15.91
N ARG A 192 -0.67 -4.58 -14.71
CA ARG A 192 -0.77 -3.16 -14.30
C ARG A 192 0.48 -2.64 -13.60
N TYR A 193 1.08 -3.43 -12.72
CA TYR A 193 2.17 -2.98 -11.85
C TYR A 193 3.51 -3.67 -12.15
N GLY A 194 3.52 -4.71 -12.98
CA GLY A 194 4.73 -5.46 -13.34
C GLY A 194 5.53 -5.86 -12.10
N VAL A 195 6.84 -5.64 -12.19
CA VAL A 195 7.79 -5.85 -11.08
C VAL A 195 8.04 -4.60 -10.23
N SER A 196 7.13 -3.62 -10.26
CA SER A 196 7.22 -2.44 -9.39
C SER A 196 6.55 -2.63 -8.03
N ILE A 197 5.55 -3.51 -7.94
CA ILE A 197 4.84 -3.82 -6.68
C ILE A 197 4.53 -5.32 -6.63
N ALA A 198 4.86 -5.98 -5.51
CA ALA A 198 4.42 -7.35 -5.24
C ALA A 198 2.91 -7.51 -5.38
N ALA A 199 2.44 -8.73 -5.64
CA ALA A 199 1.02 -9.05 -5.77
C ALA A 199 0.28 -9.09 -4.41
N SER A 200 0.57 -8.14 -3.52
CA SER A 200 0.02 -8.05 -2.17
C SER A 200 -1.31 -7.29 -2.09
N GLY A 201 -1.67 -6.49 -3.09
CA GLY A 201 -2.90 -5.71 -3.12
C GLY A 201 -4.03 -6.32 -3.95
N THR A 202 -3.93 -7.57 -4.41
CA THR A 202 -4.94 -8.18 -5.31
C THR A 202 -6.34 -8.27 -4.69
N TYR A 203 -6.45 -8.26 -3.36
CA TYR A 203 -7.74 -8.19 -2.67
C TYR A 203 -8.51 -6.89 -2.93
N HIS A 204 -7.81 -5.79 -3.27
CA HIS A 204 -8.48 -4.59 -3.75
C HIS A 204 -9.05 -4.73 -5.15
N MET A 205 -8.49 -5.60 -6.00
CA MET A 205 -9.06 -5.89 -7.32
C MET A 205 -10.39 -6.61 -7.18
N GLU A 206 -10.43 -7.68 -6.36
CA GLU A 206 -11.68 -8.38 -6.03
C GLU A 206 -12.70 -7.42 -5.37
N PHE A 207 -12.24 -6.50 -4.52
CA PHE A 207 -13.11 -5.52 -3.88
C PHE A 207 -13.76 -4.55 -4.88
N PHE A 208 -12.97 -3.91 -5.74
CA PHE A 208 -13.48 -2.93 -6.69
C PHE A 208 -14.23 -3.57 -7.86
N ASP A 209 -13.86 -4.77 -8.28
CA ASP A 209 -14.62 -5.54 -9.27
C ASP A 209 -16.05 -5.83 -8.77
N GLN A 210 -16.19 -6.30 -7.52
CA GLN A 210 -17.52 -6.54 -6.95
C GLN A 210 -18.35 -5.26 -6.82
N ILE A 211 -17.73 -4.14 -6.42
CA ILE A 211 -18.41 -2.84 -6.37
C ILE A 211 -18.86 -2.42 -7.77
N ALA A 212 -18.00 -2.53 -8.77
CA ALA A 212 -18.35 -2.19 -10.15
C ALA A 212 -19.55 -3.01 -10.64
N ASN A 213 -19.61 -4.30 -10.31
CA ASN A 213 -20.75 -5.15 -10.62
C ASN A 213 -22.04 -4.73 -9.89
N ILE A 214 -21.96 -4.41 -8.59
CA ILE A 214 -23.11 -3.92 -7.80
C ILE A 214 -23.65 -2.60 -8.36
N GLU A 215 -22.75 -1.71 -8.74
CA GLU A 215 -23.03 -0.39 -9.30
C GLU A 215 -23.32 -0.42 -10.80
N LYS A 216 -23.37 -1.61 -11.41
CA LYS A 216 -23.63 -1.83 -12.85
C LYS A 216 -22.68 -1.03 -13.74
N HIS A 217 -21.42 -0.95 -13.34
CA HIS A 217 -20.35 -0.19 -13.98
C HIS A 217 -20.69 1.31 -14.15
N LYS A 218 -21.54 1.85 -13.28
CA LYS A 218 -21.75 3.30 -13.20
C LYS A 218 -20.43 3.98 -12.83
N LYS A 219 -20.15 5.10 -13.50
CA LYS A 219 -19.05 5.98 -13.12
C LYS A 219 -19.30 6.56 -11.73
N LEU A 220 -18.32 6.40 -10.85
CA LEU A 220 -18.29 6.95 -9.50
C LEU A 220 -16.97 7.70 -9.32
N HIS A 221 -16.91 8.56 -8.31
CA HIS A 221 -15.65 9.17 -7.89
C HIS A 221 -15.24 8.63 -6.53
N LEU A 222 -14.02 8.11 -6.42
CA LEU A 222 -13.55 7.51 -5.18
C LEU A 222 -12.87 8.55 -4.29
N LEU A 223 -13.33 8.65 -3.04
CA LEU A 223 -12.68 9.46 -2.01
C LEU A 223 -11.91 8.56 -1.04
N SER A 224 -10.58 8.65 -1.08
CA SER A 224 -9.68 7.72 -0.39
C SER A 224 -9.09 8.29 0.90
N GLY A 225 -9.07 7.48 1.95
CA GLY A 225 -8.40 7.75 3.22
C GLY A 225 -6.92 7.36 3.27
N ILE A 226 -6.30 7.06 2.13
CA ILE A 226 -4.88 6.64 2.02
C ILE A 226 -3.97 7.54 2.88
N ILE A 227 -3.03 6.92 3.61
CA ILE A 227 -1.96 7.54 4.44
C ILE A 227 -2.38 8.58 5.49
N GLY A 228 -3.68 8.85 5.68
CA GLY A 228 -4.16 9.85 6.63
C GLY A 228 -3.78 9.54 8.08
N ASP A 229 -3.69 8.25 8.43
CA ASP A 229 -3.29 7.76 9.74
C ASP A 229 -1.84 8.11 10.09
N ALA A 230 -0.94 8.09 9.09
CA ALA A 230 0.45 8.46 9.26
C ALA A 230 0.59 9.93 9.65
N TRP A 231 -0.07 10.81 8.92
CA TRP A 231 -0.08 12.26 9.20
C TRP A 231 -0.75 12.56 10.53
N ALA A 232 -1.89 11.91 10.79
CA ALA A 232 -2.73 12.17 11.96
C ALA A 232 -2.16 11.68 13.30
N GLY A 233 -1.09 10.87 13.27
CA GLY A 233 -0.37 10.41 14.46
C GLY A 233 -0.73 9.03 14.98
N ALA A 234 -1.24 8.15 14.11
CA ALA A 234 -1.34 6.71 14.40
C ALA A 234 -0.01 5.98 14.24
N VAL A 235 0.85 6.49 13.34
CA VAL A 235 2.13 5.87 13.01
C VAL A 235 3.25 6.52 13.83
N ALA A 236 3.96 5.70 14.59
CA ALA A 236 5.17 6.10 15.31
C ALA A 236 6.39 5.40 14.69
N ILE A 237 7.26 6.19 14.05
CA ILE A 237 8.50 5.68 13.47
C ILE A 237 9.62 5.85 14.50
N PRO A 238 10.31 4.77 14.90
CA PRO A 238 11.41 4.86 15.86
C PRO A 238 12.57 5.69 15.28
N GLU A 239 13.52 6.08 16.13
CA GLU A 239 14.69 6.80 15.66
C GLU A 239 15.53 5.93 14.72
N ILE A 240 16.05 6.55 13.66
CA ILE A 240 16.82 5.89 12.61
C ILE A 240 18.25 6.42 12.70
N LYS A 241 19.05 5.79 13.57
CA LYS A 241 20.43 6.22 13.87
C LYS A 241 21.50 5.44 13.09
N THR A 242 21.12 4.35 12.43
CA THR A 242 22.06 3.48 11.71
C THR A 242 21.47 3.04 10.38
N LEU A 243 22.35 2.60 9.48
CA LEU A 243 22.00 2.07 8.17
C LEU A 243 21.04 0.87 8.25
N GLU A 244 21.21 0.00 9.25
CA GLU A 244 20.36 -1.17 9.46
C GLU A 244 18.93 -0.78 9.84
N LEU A 245 18.78 0.29 10.62
CA LEU A 245 17.49 0.79 11.04
C LEU A 245 16.72 1.46 9.90
N TYR A 246 17.40 1.91 8.84
CA TYR A 246 16.77 2.58 7.70
C TYR A 246 15.67 1.75 7.03
N ARG A 247 15.80 0.41 7.03
CA ARG A 247 14.76 -0.50 6.52
C ARG A 247 13.40 -0.31 7.20
N LYS A 248 13.36 0.22 8.43
CA LYS A 248 12.10 0.50 9.13
C LYS A 248 11.24 1.54 8.41
N LEU A 249 11.83 2.43 7.61
CA LEU A 249 11.08 3.38 6.77
C LEU A 249 10.25 2.68 5.69
N GLY A 250 10.64 1.48 5.27
CA GLY A 250 9.85 0.66 4.34
C GLY A 250 8.56 0.11 4.97
N HIS A 251 8.51 0.00 6.30
CA HIS A 251 7.35 -0.45 7.11
C HIS A 251 6.53 -1.57 6.44
N THR A 252 7.21 -2.64 6.05
CA THR A 252 6.68 -3.70 5.17
C THR A 252 5.67 -4.62 5.84
N HIS A 253 5.56 -4.57 7.17
CA HIS A 253 4.76 -5.49 7.99
C HIS A 253 5.08 -6.99 7.76
N GLY A 254 6.26 -7.30 7.22
CA GLY A 254 6.65 -8.68 6.88
C GLY A 254 5.91 -9.24 5.66
N MET A 255 5.23 -8.42 4.88
CA MET A 255 4.55 -8.82 3.64
C MET A 255 5.51 -8.75 2.43
N SER A 256 6.65 -9.43 2.55
CA SER A 256 7.71 -9.45 1.56
C SER A 256 8.39 -10.81 1.51
N ALA A 257 9.29 -11.02 0.55
CA ALA A 257 10.26 -12.11 0.60
C ALA A 257 11.43 -11.73 1.54
N ASP A 258 12.40 -12.65 1.64
CA ASP A 258 13.66 -12.43 2.35
C ASP A 258 14.82 -12.53 1.36
N ALA A 259 15.45 -11.39 1.05
CA ALA A 259 16.55 -11.35 0.10
C ALA A 259 17.74 -12.19 0.54
N THR A 260 18.00 -12.32 1.85
CA THR A 260 19.15 -13.08 2.37
C THR A 260 18.98 -14.59 2.21
N GLN A 261 17.73 -15.07 2.21
CA GLN A 261 17.39 -16.46 1.91
C GLN A 261 17.29 -16.69 0.39
N ALA A 262 16.75 -15.72 -0.34
CA ALA A 262 16.54 -15.81 -1.78
C ALA A 262 17.83 -15.69 -2.59
N MET A 263 18.80 -14.88 -2.15
CA MET A 263 20.00 -14.56 -2.93
C MET A 263 21.19 -14.17 -2.03
N ASP A 264 22.37 -14.07 -2.64
CA ASP A 264 23.61 -13.65 -1.97
C ASP A 264 24.03 -12.24 -2.43
N VAL A 265 23.12 -11.27 -2.32
CA VAL A 265 23.32 -9.92 -2.86
C VAL A 265 23.07 -8.88 -1.77
N GLY A 266 24.11 -8.12 -1.44
CA GLY A 266 24.00 -6.94 -0.59
C GLY A 266 23.67 -5.70 -1.42
N TYR A 267 22.63 -4.95 -1.03
CA TYR A 267 22.25 -3.68 -1.67
C TYR A 267 22.39 -2.46 -0.76
N LYS A 268 22.58 -2.66 0.55
CA LYS A 268 22.51 -1.57 1.55
C LYS A 268 23.58 -0.51 1.33
N ASP A 269 24.82 -0.92 1.11
CA ASP A 269 25.95 0.02 1.00
C ASP A 269 25.84 0.92 -0.23
N GLU A 270 25.23 0.44 -1.31
CA GLU A 270 25.13 1.19 -2.57
C GLU A 270 23.79 1.91 -2.75
N LEU A 271 22.68 1.31 -2.32
CA LEU A 271 21.35 1.90 -2.50
C LEU A 271 20.88 2.68 -1.27
N VAL A 272 21.25 2.23 -0.07
CA VAL A 272 20.69 2.78 1.19
C VAL A 272 21.64 3.76 1.85
N ALA A 273 22.95 3.48 1.88
CA ALA A 273 23.92 4.34 2.57
C ALA A 273 23.95 5.77 2.03
N PRO A 274 23.93 6.02 0.70
CA PRO A 274 23.89 7.38 0.18
C PRO A 274 22.63 8.15 0.61
N LEU A 275 21.48 7.47 0.67
CA LEU A 275 20.22 8.07 1.11
C LEU A 275 20.23 8.35 2.61
N PHE A 276 20.74 7.41 3.41
CA PHE A 276 20.87 7.60 4.85
C PHE A 276 21.78 8.79 5.17
N GLU A 277 22.97 8.86 4.58
CA GLU A 277 23.92 9.96 4.82
C GLU A 277 23.33 11.32 4.48
N LYS A 278 22.57 11.40 3.39
CA LYS A 278 21.88 12.62 2.95
C LYS A 278 20.76 13.05 3.90
N GLN A 279 20.08 12.10 4.56
CA GLN A 279 18.89 12.35 5.36
C GLN A 279 19.13 12.31 6.86
N LYS A 280 20.32 11.89 7.32
CA LYS A 280 20.60 11.55 8.72
C LYS A 280 20.24 12.65 9.72
N GLU A 281 20.52 13.91 9.38
CA GLU A 281 20.21 15.07 10.25
C GLU A 281 18.70 15.28 10.34
N PHE A 282 17.99 15.18 9.22
CA PHE A 282 16.53 15.32 9.20
C PHE A 282 15.82 14.14 9.88
N LEU A 283 16.40 12.95 9.87
CA LEU A 283 15.84 11.76 10.53
C LEU A 283 15.76 11.89 12.07
N GLU A 284 16.42 12.89 12.67
CA GLU A 284 16.22 13.24 14.07
C GLU A 284 14.78 13.76 14.31
N LEU A 285 14.22 14.50 13.35
CA LEU A 285 12.88 15.08 13.44
C LEU A 285 11.79 14.00 13.32
N PRO A 286 10.89 13.85 14.31
CA PRO A 286 9.81 12.86 14.26
C PRO A 286 8.87 13.02 13.06
N ALA A 287 8.55 14.27 12.68
CA ALA A 287 7.68 14.56 11.53
C ALA A 287 8.34 14.15 10.21
N TYR A 288 9.64 14.42 10.06
CA TYR A 288 10.40 14.04 8.88
C TYR A 288 10.48 12.52 8.72
N ARG A 289 10.67 11.76 9.81
CA ARG A 289 10.64 10.28 9.74
C ARG A 289 9.34 9.74 9.17
N ILE A 290 8.20 10.35 9.50
CA ILE A 290 6.90 9.97 8.93
C ILE A 290 6.84 10.33 7.45
N LEU A 291 7.27 11.54 7.06
CA LEU A 291 7.37 11.95 5.65
C LEU A 291 8.25 11.00 4.84
N ALA A 292 9.45 10.70 5.31
CA ALA A 292 10.40 9.79 4.69
C ALA A 292 9.83 8.37 4.56
N THR A 293 9.09 7.90 5.56
CA THR A 293 8.41 6.59 5.52
C THR A 293 7.34 6.59 4.41
N MET A 294 6.49 7.62 4.32
CA MET A 294 5.46 7.68 3.30
C MET A 294 6.04 7.80 1.89
N ARG A 295 7.08 8.63 1.69
CA ARG A 295 7.81 8.72 0.42
C ARG A 295 8.45 7.39 0.01
N THR A 296 9.02 6.66 0.97
CA THR A 296 9.60 5.32 0.72
C THR A 296 8.54 4.34 0.25
N LYS A 297 7.36 4.36 0.88
CA LYS A 297 6.28 3.38 0.64
C LYS A 297 5.34 3.73 -0.51
N MET A 298 5.43 4.94 -1.06
CA MET A 298 4.42 5.43 -1.99
C MET A 298 4.35 4.62 -3.28
N MET A 299 5.48 4.04 -3.73
CA MET A 299 5.48 3.07 -4.84
C MET A 299 4.49 1.92 -4.61
N MET A 300 4.43 1.39 -3.38
CA MET A 300 3.44 0.37 -3.02
C MET A 300 2.06 1.00 -2.86
N LEU A 301 1.92 2.07 -2.08
CA LEU A 301 0.59 2.58 -1.69
C LEU A 301 -0.19 3.22 -2.84
N GLN A 302 0.48 3.66 -3.92
CA GLN A 302 -0.19 4.32 -5.04
C GLN A 302 -1.29 3.46 -5.68
N PHE A 303 -1.24 2.13 -5.58
CA PHE A 303 -2.32 1.27 -6.10
C PHE A 303 -3.68 1.63 -5.49
N LEU A 304 -3.73 2.16 -4.26
CA LEU A 304 -4.98 2.56 -3.60
C LEU A 304 -5.66 3.76 -4.29
N ILE A 305 -4.95 4.46 -5.17
CA ILE A 305 -5.44 5.58 -5.98
C ILE A 305 -5.52 5.19 -7.46
N THR A 306 -4.52 4.48 -7.97
CA THR A 306 -4.45 4.15 -9.40
C THR A 306 -5.30 2.95 -9.79
N LEU A 307 -5.55 2.00 -8.89
CA LEU A 307 -6.38 0.82 -9.18
C LEU A 307 -7.87 1.15 -9.34
N PRO A 308 -8.51 1.97 -8.49
CA PRO A 308 -9.93 2.32 -8.64
C PRO A 308 -10.32 2.83 -10.02
N ALA A 309 -9.47 3.65 -10.66
CA ALA A 309 -9.72 4.18 -12.00
C ALA A 309 -9.90 3.08 -13.05
N HIS A 310 -9.29 1.89 -12.85
CA HIS A 310 -9.51 0.73 -13.72
C HIS A 310 -10.97 0.29 -13.78
N TYR A 311 -11.67 0.43 -12.66
CA TYR A 311 -13.05 0.02 -12.47
C TYR A 311 -14.04 1.17 -12.70
N GLY A 312 -13.57 2.29 -13.27
CA GLY A 312 -14.38 3.49 -13.52
C GLY A 312 -14.53 4.41 -12.31
N PHE A 313 -13.65 4.29 -11.31
CA PHE A 313 -13.69 5.07 -10.07
C PHE A 313 -12.51 6.04 -9.98
N GLU A 314 -12.64 7.22 -10.57
CA GLU A 314 -11.60 8.25 -10.52
C GLU A 314 -11.36 8.68 -9.06
N ALA A 315 -10.12 8.50 -8.59
CA ALA A 315 -9.79 8.61 -7.18
C ALA A 315 -9.18 9.96 -6.80
N TYR A 316 -9.56 10.45 -5.62
CA TYR A 316 -8.99 11.62 -4.98
C TYR A 316 -8.74 11.33 -3.50
N SER A 317 -7.70 11.94 -2.94
CA SER A 317 -7.46 11.92 -1.50
C SER A 317 -6.94 13.27 -1.02
N PRO A 318 -7.61 13.90 -0.03
CA PRO A 318 -7.08 15.11 0.59
C PRO A 318 -5.78 14.84 1.38
N PHE A 319 -5.49 13.58 1.73
CA PHE A 319 -4.27 13.20 2.45
C PHE A 319 -3.02 13.15 1.56
N LEU A 320 -3.20 13.30 0.24
CA LEU A 320 -2.10 13.49 -0.72
C LEU A 320 -1.87 14.96 -1.07
N ASP A 321 -2.68 15.88 -0.53
CA ASP A 321 -2.44 17.31 -0.64
C ASP A 321 -1.31 17.70 0.34
N GLN A 322 -0.30 18.40 -0.17
CA GLN A 322 0.89 18.77 0.60
C GLN A 322 0.52 19.67 1.77
N ASP A 323 -0.34 20.68 1.55
CA ASP A 323 -0.69 21.65 2.58
C ASP A 323 -1.41 20.95 3.75
N ILE A 324 -2.33 20.03 3.44
CA ILE A 324 -3.05 19.24 4.44
C ILE A 324 -2.09 18.34 5.22
N ALA A 325 -1.21 17.61 4.54
CA ALA A 325 -0.28 16.70 5.20
C ALA A 325 0.69 17.45 6.13
N ILE A 326 1.23 18.58 5.69
CA ILE A 326 2.13 19.42 6.49
C ILE A 326 1.37 20.06 7.66
N ALA A 327 0.17 20.56 7.45
CA ALA A 327 -0.69 21.09 8.51
C ALA A 327 -0.98 20.03 9.60
N MET A 328 -1.24 18.78 9.21
CA MET A 328 -1.42 17.66 10.15
C MET A 328 -0.14 17.29 10.91
N LEU A 329 1.01 17.27 10.23
CA LEU A 329 2.31 16.99 10.85
C LEU A 329 2.73 18.08 11.85
N ASN A 330 2.25 19.30 11.65
CA ASN A 330 2.50 20.50 12.46
C ASN A 330 1.46 20.72 13.59
N LEU A 331 0.55 19.76 13.81
CA LEU A 331 -0.26 19.74 15.03
C LEU A 331 0.62 19.53 16.26
N ALA A 332 0.19 20.10 17.39
CA ALA A 332 0.90 19.94 18.65
C ALA A 332 1.11 18.44 18.99
N PRO A 333 2.33 18.01 19.41
CA PRO A 333 2.68 16.60 19.54
C PRO A 333 1.70 15.77 20.39
N GLU A 334 1.23 16.32 21.50
CA GLU A 334 0.28 15.71 22.41
C GLU A 334 -1.12 15.53 21.80
N ARG A 335 -1.49 16.41 20.87
CA ARG A 335 -2.77 16.35 20.15
C ARG A 335 -2.71 15.35 19.01
N ARG A 336 -1.57 15.27 18.32
CA ARG A 336 -1.30 14.30 17.24
C ARG A 336 -1.13 12.89 17.77
N ALA A 337 -0.47 12.72 18.92
CA ALA A 337 -0.22 11.41 19.53
C ALA A 337 -1.52 10.60 19.70
N ASN A 338 -1.51 9.35 19.22
CA ASN A 338 -2.66 8.44 19.24
C ASN A 338 -3.95 9.06 18.64
N ARG A 339 -3.77 10.05 17.75
CA ARG A 339 -4.84 10.76 17.04
C ARG A 339 -5.84 11.44 17.99
N GLN A 340 -5.38 11.98 19.14
CA GLN A 340 -6.27 12.56 20.16
C GLN A 340 -7.23 13.62 19.59
N TRP A 341 -6.73 14.50 18.73
CA TRP A 341 -7.54 15.52 18.04
C TRP A 341 -8.73 14.92 17.27
N GLN A 342 -8.51 13.83 16.53
CA GLN A 342 -9.59 13.13 15.82
C GLN A 342 -10.53 12.38 16.77
N ARG A 343 -10.02 11.81 17.87
CA ARG A 343 -10.87 11.18 18.89
C ARG A 343 -11.85 12.19 19.46
N ASP A 344 -11.37 13.38 19.83
CA ASP A 344 -12.19 14.46 20.36
C ASP A 344 -13.21 14.96 19.33
N PHE A 345 -12.79 15.11 18.07
CA PHE A 345 -13.67 15.44 16.96
C PHE A 345 -14.80 14.41 16.79
N PHE A 346 -14.48 13.11 16.73
CA PHE A 346 -15.50 12.07 16.58
C PHE A 346 -16.39 11.96 17.81
N LYS A 347 -15.86 12.15 19.01
CA LYS A 347 -16.65 12.16 20.24
C LYS A 347 -17.70 13.27 20.21
N LYS A 348 -17.31 14.48 19.81
CA LYS A 348 -18.22 15.62 19.63
C LYS A 348 -19.34 15.34 18.62
N HIS A 349 -19.09 14.50 17.62
CA HIS A 349 -20.06 14.12 16.61
C HIS A 349 -20.83 12.83 16.93
N ASN A 350 -20.63 12.23 18.11
CA ASN A 350 -21.17 10.92 18.46
C ASN A 350 -20.79 9.84 17.42
N LEU A 351 -19.50 9.75 17.08
CA LEU A 351 -18.94 8.82 16.09
C LEU A 351 -17.66 8.14 16.59
N LEU A 352 -17.40 8.15 17.90
CA LEU A 352 -16.25 7.48 18.51
C LEU A 352 -16.63 6.07 19.00
N PHE A 353 -16.77 5.14 18.06
CA PHE A 353 -17.22 3.76 18.31
C PHE A 353 -16.27 2.94 19.21
N GLU A 354 -15.04 3.40 19.39
CA GLU A 354 -14.05 2.79 20.26
C GLU A 354 -14.45 2.85 21.75
N GLU A 355 -15.29 3.81 22.14
CA GLU A 355 -15.84 3.94 23.49
C GLU A 355 -17.16 3.16 23.67
N GLU A 356 -17.66 2.51 22.62
CA GLU A 356 -18.93 1.80 22.60
C GLU A 356 -18.76 0.28 22.71
N LYS A 357 -19.77 -0.40 23.27
CA LYS A 357 -19.78 -1.85 23.43
C LYS A 357 -20.28 -2.52 22.15
N HIS A 358 -19.36 -2.78 21.22
CA HIS A 358 -19.65 -3.56 20.01
C HIS A 358 -19.08 -4.99 20.12
N GLN A 359 -19.75 -5.95 19.49
CA GLN A 359 -19.23 -7.31 19.31
C GLN A 359 -18.48 -7.39 17.98
N TYR A 360 -17.15 -7.44 18.02
CA TYR A 360 -16.30 -7.60 16.84
C TYR A 360 -15.01 -8.36 17.15
N THR A 361 -14.23 -8.69 16.12
CA THR A 361 -12.93 -9.37 16.20
C THR A 361 -11.83 -8.60 15.49
N TYR A 362 -10.61 -8.72 16.02
CA TYR A 362 -9.36 -8.20 15.42
C TYR A 362 -8.65 -9.24 14.54
N GLN A 363 -9.24 -10.41 14.35
CA GLN A 363 -8.61 -11.47 13.57
C GLN A 363 -8.42 -11.05 12.12
N ASN A 364 -7.18 -11.13 11.64
CA ASN A 364 -6.85 -11.08 10.23
C ASN A 364 -6.50 -12.49 9.75
N SER A 365 -7.42 -13.08 8.99
CA SER A 365 -7.30 -14.43 8.42
C SER A 365 -7.60 -14.45 6.92
N LEU A 366 -7.68 -13.27 6.28
CA LEU A 366 -8.17 -13.14 4.92
C LEU A 366 -7.23 -13.83 3.91
N ASN A 367 -5.92 -13.59 4.01
CA ASN A 367 -4.90 -14.26 3.18
C ASN A 367 -4.94 -15.79 3.32
N TYR A 368 -5.13 -16.25 4.55
CA TYR A 368 -5.27 -17.68 4.82
C TYR A 368 -6.54 -18.25 4.19
N TYR A 369 -7.66 -17.51 4.27
CA TYR A 369 -8.91 -17.91 3.63
C TYR A 369 -8.79 -17.98 2.11
N ALA A 370 -8.07 -17.03 1.49
CA ALA A 370 -7.81 -17.06 0.05
C ALA A 370 -7.01 -18.29 -0.39
N LEU A 371 -6.02 -18.72 0.39
CA LEU A 371 -5.28 -19.96 0.13
C LEU A 371 -6.16 -21.21 0.18
N LEU A 372 -7.19 -21.23 1.03
CA LEU A 372 -8.11 -22.38 1.13
C LEU A 372 -9.10 -22.48 -0.03
N ASN A 373 -9.42 -21.35 -0.66
CA ASN A 373 -10.39 -21.26 -1.76
C ASN A 373 -9.74 -21.32 -3.14
N HIS A 374 -8.50 -20.84 -3.25
CA HIS A 374 -7.77 -20.80 -4.51
C HIS A 374 -6.33 -21.32 -4.30
N PRO A 375 -6.05 -22.59 -4.65
CA PRO A 375 -4.70 -23.12 -4.57
C PRO A 375 -3.78 -22.34 -5.52
N LEU A 376 -2.55 -22.13 -5.08
CA LEU A 376 -1.53 -21.44 -5.87
C LEU A 376 -0.76 -22.44 -6.70
N GLU A 377 -0.49 -22.10 -7.96
CA GLU A 377 0.46 -22.86 -8.77
C GLU A 377 1.86 -22.74 -8.18
N PRO A 378 2.65 -23.81 -8.11
CA PRO A 378 4.03 -23.74 -7.65
C PRO A 378 4.86 -22.74 -8.48
N LEU A 379 5.78 -22.03 -7.82
CA LEU A 379 6.80 -21.24 -8.48
C LEU A 379 7.67 -22.13 -9.39
N ASN A 380 7.95 -21.66 -10.59
CA ASN A 380 8.77 -22.31 -11.59
C ASN A 380 10.26 -22.18 -11.24
N VAL A 381 10.77 -23.17 -10.52
CA VAL A 381 12.18 -23.26 -10.09
C VAL A 381 13.14 -23.18 -11.28
N SER A 382 12.78 -23.77 -12.43
CA SER A 382 13.67 -23.82 -13.60
C SER A 382 13.93 -22.44 -14.22
N VAL A 383 12.96 -21.54 -14.13
CA VAL A 383 13.05 -20.15 -14.62
C VAL A 383 13.69 -19.27 -13.57
N LEU A 384 13.21 -19.34 -12.32
CA LEU A 384 13.63 -18.43 -11.25
C LEU A 384 15.05 -18.71 -10.73
N ARG A 385 15.62 -19.91 -10.95
CA ARG A 385 16.98 -20.27 -10.51
C ARG A 385 18.08 -19.38 -11.09
N GLU A 386 17.78 -18.61 -12.13
CA GLU A 386 18.68 -17.59 -12.68
C GLU A 386 19.07 -16.55 -11.62
N VAL A 387 18.14 -16.20 -10.73
CA VAL A 387 18.31 -15.09 -9.78
C VAL A 387 17.93 -15.42 -8.34
N ILE A 388 17.22 -16.52 -8.10
CA ILE A 388 16.80 -16.96 -6.76
C ILE A 388 17.30 -18.37 -6.48
N ARG A 389 17.84 -18.59 -5.28
CA ARG A 389 18.31 -19.89 -4.79
C ARG A 389 17.20 -20.95 -4.87
N PRO A 390 17.41 -22.08 -5.57
CA PRO A 390 16.42 -23.15 -5.70
C PRO A 390 15.85 -23.64 -4.37
N ALA A 391 16.69 -23.79 -3.34
CA ALA A 391 16.26 -24.24 -2.01
C ALA A 391 15.18 -23.35 -1.37
N TYR A 392 15.24 -22.02 -1.62
CA TYR A 392 14.22 -21.10 -1.11
C TYR A 392 12.89 -21.27 -1.86
N LEU A 393 12.94 -21.45 -3.18
CA LEU A 393 11.76 -21.70 -4.03
C LEU A 393 11.09 -23.04 -3.67
N GLU A 394 11.88 -24.08 -3.47
CA GLU A 394 11.41 -25.41 -3.05
C GLU A 394 10.77 -25.37 -1.66
N TRP A 395 11.34 -24.59 -0.74
CA TRP A 395 10.73 -24.34 0.58
C TRP A 395 9.38 -23.64 0.45
N ILE A 396 9.26 -22.60 -0.38
CA ILE A 396 7.98 -21.90 -0.63
C ILE A 396 6.95 -22.89 -1.20
N ASN A 397 7.29 -23.57 -2.29
CA ASN A 397 6.41 -24.51 -2.99
C ASN A 397 5.95 -25.66 -2.09
N SER A 398 6.87 -26.26 -1.34
CA SER A 398 6.55 -27.36 -0.43
C SER A 398 5.71 -26.90 0.77
N THR A 399 5.89 -25.67 1.24
CA THR A 399 5.09 -25.12 2.34
C THR A 399 3.66 -24.84 1.88
N LEU A 400 3.48 -24.23 0.69
CA LEU A 400 2.16 -23.91 0.15
C LEU A 400 1.42 -25.14 -0.40
N GLY A 401 2.13 -26.14 -0.94
CA GLY A 401 1.52 -27.37 -1.44
C GLY A 401 1.01 -28.33 -0.36
N ARG A 402 1.34 -28.10 0.92
CA ARG A 402 0.94 -28.95 2.06
C ARG A 402 -0.40 -28.57 2.69
N ILE A 403 -1.07 -27.53 2.20
CA ILE A 403 -2.36 -27.06 2.70
C ILE A 403 -3.43 -28.12 2.40
N ASN A 404 -3.61 -29.08 3.33
CA ASN A 404 -4.54 -30.19 3.19
C ASN A 404 -5.79 -30.02 4.09
N TRP A 405 -6.83 -30.82 3.82
CA TRP A 405 -8.11 -30.88 4.54
C TRP A 405 -8.03 -30.85 6.08
N LYS A 406 -6.93 -31.34 6.68
CA LYS A 406 -6.69 -31.27 8.13
C LYS A 406 -6.62 -29.83 8.66
N GLU A 407 -6.18 -28.89 7.84
CA GLU A 407 -6.14 -27.47 8.20
C GLU A 407 -7.53 -26.82 8.14
N ARG A 408 -8.44 -27.30 7.27
CA ARG A 408 -9.85 -26.86 7.26
C ARG A 408 -10.54 -27.25 8.58
N VAL A 409 -10.25 -28.42 9.12
CA VAL A 409 -10.74 -28.88 10.43
C VAL A 409 -10.12 -28.08 11.58
N PHE A 410 -8.83 -27.72 11.46
CA PHE A 410 -8.12 -26.91 12.45
C PHE A 410 -8.71 -25.49 12.60
N GLN A 411 -9.20 -24.88 11.51
CA GLN A 411 -9.89 -23.59 11.60
C GLN A 411 -11.17 -23.67 12.44
N THR A 412 -12.00 -24.68 12.21
CA THR A 412 -13.21 -24.87 13.03
C THR A 412 -12.89 -25.00 14.52
N LEU A 413 -11.74 -25.61 14.86
CA LEU A 413 -11.29 -25.83 16.25
C LEU A 413 -10.62 -24.61 16.89
N ILE A 414 -9.82 -23.82 16.15
CA ILE A 414 -9.11 -22.63 16.68
C ILE A 414 -10.06 -21.45 16.98
N HIS A 415 -11.29 -21.52 16.49
CA HIS A 415 -12.38 -20.59 16.83
C HIS A 415 -13.05 -20.91 18.19
N THR A 416 -12.62 -21.98 18.87
CA THR A 416 -13.05 -22.30 20.24
C THR A 416 -12.11 -21.61 21.27
N PRO A 417 -12.62 -20.74 22.16
CA PRO A 417 -11.80 -19.93 23.07
C PRO A 417 -10.81 -20.73 23.93
N LYS A 418 -11.17 -21.94 24.37
CA LYS A 418 -10.34 -22.80 25.23
C LYS A 418 -9.16 -23.48 24.52
N VAL A 419 -9.18 -23.55 23.18
CA VAL A 419 -8.11 -24.17 22.39
C VAL A 419 -6.96 -23.19 22.12
N LYS A 420 -7.23 -21.87 22.23
CA LYS A 420 -6.25 -20.79 22.02
C LYS A 420 -5.10 -20.77 23.05
N GLU A 421 -5.36 -21.16 24.30
CA GLU A 421 -4.35 -21.15 25.37
C GLU A 421 -3.42 -22.37 25.32
N GLY A 422 -3.91 -23.52 24.83
CA GLY A 422 -3.14 -24.77 24.75
C GLY A 422 -2.28 -24.90 23.48
N LEU A 423 -2.60 -24.19 22.40
CA LEU A 423 -1.90 -24.34 21.12
C LEU A 423 -1.01 -23.13 20.81
N LYS A 424 0.14 -23.10 21.49
CA LYS A 424 1.40 -22.52 20.97
C LYS A 424 1.92 -23.33 19.75
N LEU A 425 1.07 -23.55 18.74
CA LEU A 425 1.43 -23.98 17.38
C LEU A 425 1.96 -22.80 16.54
N LEU A 426 2.56 -21.80 17.21
CA LEU A 426 2.93 -20.47 16.72
C LEU A 426 3.96 -20.47 15.57
N GLY A 427 4.64 -21.59 15.29
CA GLY A 427 5.62 -21.70 14.21
C GLY A 427 5.02 -21.98 12.83
N PHE A 428 3.97 -22.81 12.73
CA PHE A 428 3.48 -23.30 11.44
C PHE A 428 2.65 -22.27 10.68
N LYS A 429 1.71 -21.59 11.37
CA LYS A 429 0.92 -20.49 10.77
C LYS A 429 1.80 -19.33 10.33
N ASN A 430 2.88 -19.07 11.06
CA ASN A 430 3.87 -18.05 10.69
C ASN A 430 4.64 -18.47 9.43
N LYS A 431 5.15 -19.72 9.37
CA LYS A 431 5.84 -20.25 8.17
C LYS A 431 4.97 -20.24 6.92
N LEU A 432 3.69 -20.60 7.04
CA LEU A 432 2.77 -20.59 5.90
C LEU A 432 2.55 -19.17 5.35
N MET A 433 2.34 -18.19 6.23
CA MET A 433 2.19 -16.79 5.81
C MET A 433 3.49 -16.20 5.28
N GLN A 434 4.63 -16.56 5.84
CA GLN A 434 5.94 -16.19 5.29
C GLN A 434 6.12 -16.74 3.87
N ALA A 435 5.80 -18.03 3.65
CA ALA A 435 5.87 -18.63 2.31
C ALA A 435 4.89 -17.96 1.34
N TYR A 436 3.68 -17.61 1.79
CA TYR A 436 2.70 -16.88 0.97
C TYR A 436 3.19 -15.47 0.60
N PHE A 437 3.72 -14.70 1.55
CA PHE A 437 4.25 -13.37 1.27
C PHE A 437 5.48 -13.40 0.37
N ALA A 438 6.35 -14.39 0.54
CA ALA A 438 7.45 -14.63 -0.39
C ALA A 438 6.92 -14.98 -1.79
N TYR A 439 5.91 -15.85 -1.89
CA TYR A 439 5.27 -16.23 -3.16
C TYR A 439 4.73 -15.01 -3.92
N ILE A 440 3.87 -14.20 -3.29
CA ILE A 440 3.25 -13.05 -3.97
C ILE A 440 4.27 -11.95 -4.32
N THR A 441 5.41 -11.92 -3.64
CA THR A 441 6.54 -11.04 -3.97
C THR A 441 7.30 -11.55 -5.19
N ILE A 442 7.56 -12.85 -5.27
CA ILE A 442 8.38 -13.49 -6.32
C ILE A 442 7.58 -13.74 -7.61
N LYS A 443 6.26 -14.00 -7.53
CA LYS A 443 5.45 -14.35 -8.69
C LYS A 443 5.51 -13.30 -9.84
N PRO A 444 5.50 -11.98 -9.57
CA PRO A 444 5.77 -10.98 -10.61
C PRO A 444 7.13 -11.15 -11.31
N ILE A 445 8.19 -11.53 -10.59
CA ILE A 445 9.53 -11.78 -11.16
C ILE A 445 9.47 -12.98 -12.11
N GLU A 446 8.77 -14.04 -11.72
CA GLU A 446 8.56 -15.21 -12.58
C GLU A 446 7.84 -14.84 -13.89
N MET A 447 6.75 -14.07 -13.78
CA MET A 447 5.96 -13.62 -14.94
C MET A 447 6.81 -12.78 -15.90
N MET A 448 7.64 -11.88 -15.37
CA MET A 448 8.58 -11.09 -16.16
C MET A 448 9.62 -11.95 -16.90
N LEU A 449 10.24 -12.91 -16.21
CA LEU A 449 11.24 -13.79 -16.82
C LEU A 449 10.63 -14.73 -17.87
N LEU A 450 9.42 -15.25 -17.63
CA LEU A 450 8.68 -16.02 -18.62
C LEU A 450 8.39 -15.18 -19.86
N LYS A 451 7.94 -13.93 -19.68
CA LYS A 451 7.69 -13.00 -20.79
C LYS A 451 8.95 -12.69 -21.59
N ARG A 452 10.09 -12.47 -20.92
CA ARG A 452 11.40 -12.30 -21.57
C ARG A 452 11.77 -13.52 -22.41
N ASN A 453 11.59 -14.74 -21.89
CA ASN A 453 12.03 -15.97 -22.55
C ASN A 453 11.11 -16.41 -23.72
N MET A 454 9.96 -15.77 -23.92
CA MET A 454 9.06 -16.02 -25.05
C MET A 454 9.37 -15.16 -26.28
N LEU A 455 10.19 -14.12 -26.12
CA LEU A 455 10.68 -13.24 -27.18
C LEU A 455 12.07 -13.68 -27.62
#